data_AF-A0A2W4NPJ4-F1
#
_entry.id   AF-A0A2W4NPJ4-F1
#
_cell.length_a   1.000
_cell.length_b   1.000
_cell.length_c   1.000
_cell.angle_alpha   90.00
_cell.angle_beta   90.00
_cell.angle_gamma   90.00
#
_symmetry.space_group_name_H-M   'P 1'
#
loop_
_entity.id
_entity.type
_entity.pdbx_description
1 polymer ?
#
loop_
_entity_poly.entity_id
_entity_poly.type
_entity_poly.pdbx_seq_one_letter_code
_entity_poly.pdbx_strand_id
1 'polypeptide(L)' 'MGLVHPKAPASHDPNLYLDGYRDTLDAIDEDGCIPVPQGHGLGVAIDWDYVERNRTGVVRYP' A
#
# COMPACT_ATOMS: atom_id res chain seq x y z
N MET A 1 -1.11 -4.55 -6.62
CA MET A 1 -2.21 -5.32 -6.04
C MET A 1 -1.73 -6.74 -5.89
N GLY A 2 -1.49 -7.21 -4.68
CA GLY A 2 -0.89 -8.53 -4.43
C GLY A 2 -1.90 -9.69 -4.33
N LEU A 3 -3.10 -9.43 -3.81
CA LEU A 3 -4.15 -10.43 -3.56
C LEU A 3 -5.50 -9.87 -4.02
N VAL A 4 -6.29 -10.68 -4.73
CA VAL A 4 -7.59 -10.27 -5.30
C VAL A 4 -8.66 -11.27 -4.93
N HIS A 5 -9.76 -10.81 -4.33
CA HIS A 5 -10.94 -11.63 -4.05
C HIS A 5 -12.23 -10.82 -4.23
N PRO A 6 -13.26 -11.34 -4.94
CA PRO A 6 -14.47 -10.57 -5.27
C PRO A 6 -15.30 -10.09 -4.07
N LYS A 7 -15.13 -10.72 -2.90
CA LYS A 7 -15.92 -10.45 -1.68
C LYS A 7 -15.08 -10.05 -0.47
N ALA A 8 -13.76 -9.91 -0.61
CA ALA A 8 -12.90 -9.54 0.50
C ALA A 8 -12.18 -8.23 0.16
N PRO A 9 -12.04 -7.31 1.13
CA PRO A 9 -11.26 -6.10 0.94
C PRO A 9 -9.77 -6.44 0.79
N ALA A 10 -8.96 -5.44 0.42
CA ALA A 10 -7.53 -5.61 0.40
C ALA A 10 -6.99 -6.00 1.79
N SER A 11 -5.91 -6.78 1.79
CA SER A 11 -5.30 -7.30 3.02
C SER A 11 -4.39 -6.30 3.73
N HIS A 12 -4.05 -5.19 3.08
CA HIS A 12 -3.23 -4.12 3.66
C HIS A 12 -4.11 -3.05 4.32
N ASP A 13 -3.52 -2.31 5.27
CA ASP A 13 -4.23 -1.22 5.94
C ASP A 13 -4.30 0.01 5.02
N PRO A 14 -5.45 0.70 4.93
CA PRO A 14 -5.61 1.87 4.08
C PRO A 14 -4.73 3.06 4.48
N ASN A 15 -4.20 3.10 5.70
CA ASN A 15 -3.36 4.19 6.20
C ASN A 15 -1.87 3.99 5.91
N LEU A 16 -1.46 2.93 5.18
CA LEU A 16 -0.05 2.61 4.98
C LEU A 16 0.69 3.61 4.06
N TYR A 17 -0.01 4.27 3.14
CA TYR A 17 0.61 5.14 2.13
C TYR A 17 0.13 6.58 2.27
N LEU A 18 1.05 7.54 2.16
CA LEU A 18 0.74 8.98 2.34
C LEU A 18 0.26 9.66 1.05
N ASP A 19 0.72 9.18 -0.12
CA ASP A 19 0.54 9.90 -1.40
C ASP A 19 -0.73 9.49 -2.16
N GLY A 20 -1.74 8.96 -1.47
CA GLY A 20 -2.98 8.50 -2.08
C GLY A 20 -2.82 7.28 -2.99
N TYR A 21 -1.66 6.63 -2.98
CA TYR A 21 -1.46 5.33 -3.63
C TYR A 21 -2.44 4.31 -3.02
N ARG A 22 -3.20 3.65 -3.89
CA ARG A 22 -4.21 2.66 -3.51
C ARG A 22 -3.90 1.36 -4.20
N ASP A 23 -3.83 0.30 -3.40
CA ASP A 23 -3.57 -1.05 -3.87
C ASP A 23 -4.80 -1.96 -3.71
N THR A 24 -5.98 -1.35 -3.81
CA THR A 24 -7.31 -1.94 -3.71
C THR A 24 -7.96 -2.02 -5.11
N LEU A 25 -8.99 -2.86 -5.27
CA LEU A 25 -9.66 -3.07 -6.57
C LEU A 25 -10.30 -1.80 -7.17
N ASP A 26 -10.67 -0.86 -6.32
CA ASP A 26 -11.24 0.44 -6.67
C ASP A 26 -10.16 1.49 -7.04
N ALA A 27 -8.89 1.08 -7.15
CA ALA A 27 -7.82 1.88 -7.75
C ALA A 27 -7.72 1.73 -9.28
N ILE A 28 -8.45 0.76 -9.84
CA ILE A 28 -8.52 0.52 -11.28
C ILE A 28 -9.44 1.59 -11.89
N ASP A 29 -8.96 2.28 -12.92
CA ASP A 29 -9.72 3.29 -13.65
C ASP A 29 -10.73 2.67 -14.64
N GLU A 30 -11.46 3.53 -15.36
CA GLU A 30 -12.49 3.11 -16.32
C GLU A 30 -11.93 2.31 -17.52
N ASP A 31 -10.64 2.47 -17.82
CA ASP A 31 -9.94 1.78 -18.90
C ASP A 31 -9.29 0.46 -18.41
N GLY A 32 -9.52 0.08 -17.16
CA GLY A 32 -8.94 -1.13 -16.57
C GLY A 32 -7.46 -0.98 -16.21
N CYS A 33 -6.96 0.24 -16.09
CA CYS A 33 -5.57 0.56 -15.83
C CYS A 33 -5.34 1.04 -14.38
N ILE A 34 -4.07 1.01 -13.96
CA ILE A 34 -3.63 1.54 -12.66
C ILE A 34 -2.47 2.50 -12.92
N PRO A 35 -2.48 3.71 -12.34
CA PRO A 35 -1.40 4.67 -12.52
C PRO A 35 -0.10 4.14 -11.91
N VAL A 36 0.97 4.16 -12.70
CA VAL A 36 2.31 3.73 -12.25
C VAL A 36 2.98 4.88 -11.48
N PRO A 37 3.40 4.66 -10.22
CA PRO A 37 4.12 5.67 -9.46
C PRO A 37 5.45 6.07 -10.13
N GLN A 38 5.77 7.37 -10.14
CA GLN A 38 6.95 7.91 -10.85
C GLN A 38 8.10 8.31 -9.92
N GLY A 39 7.92 8.19 -8.60
CA GLY A 39 8.97 8.49 -7.62
C GLY A 39 10.09 7.44 -7.58
N HIS A 40 11.14 7.71 -6.80
CA HIS A 40 12.24 6.78 -6.61
C HIS A 40 11.82 5.50 -5.86
N GLY A 41 12.52 4.39 -6.12
CA GLY A 41 12.29 3.11 -5.44
C GLY A 41 10.94 2.51 -5.81
N LEU A 42 10.10 2.23 -4.81
CA LEU A 42 8.71 1.79 -5.03
C LEU A 42 7.81 2.93 -5.56
N GLY A 43 8.30 4.17 -5.54
CA GLY A 43 7.60 5.34 -6.06
C GLY A 43 6.44 5.84 -5.19
N VAL A 44 6.30 5.34 -3.95
CA VAL A 44 5.23 5.68 -3.01
C VAL A 44 5.81 6.01 -1.63
N ALA A 45 5.29 7.04 -0.96
CA ALA A 45 5.64 7.34 0.43
C ALA A 45 4.87 6.44 1.40
N ILE A 46 5.61 5.77 2.29
CA ILE A 46 5.07 4.96 3.39
C ILE A 46 4.83 5.86 4.61
N ASP A 47 3.67 5.69 5.25
CA ASP A 47 3.39 6.29 6.56
C ASP A 47 4.16 5.52 7.66
N TRP A 48 5.39 5.97 7.92
CA TRP A 48 6.23 5.36 8.94
C TRP A 48 5.70 5.59 10.36
N ASP A 49 4.97 6.67 10.62
CA ASP A 49 4.36 6.91 11.93
C ASP A 49 3.28 5.85 12.21
N TYR A 50 2.47 5.52 11.21
CA TYR A 50 1.53 4.40 11.28
C TYR A 50 2.25 3.08 11.53
N VAL A 51 3.33 2.79 10.78
CA VAL A 51 4.08 1.54 10.91
C VAL A 51 4.71 1.40 12.31
N GLU A 52 5.34 2.45 12.83
CA GLU A 52 5.99 2.44 14.15
C GLU A 52 4.95 2.30 15.27
N ARG A 53 3.81 3.00 15.17
CA ARG A 53 2.72 2.90 16.16
C ARG A 53 2.09 1.50 16.24
N ASN A 54 2.00 0.79 15.12
CA ASN A 54 1.38 -0.52 15.03
C ASN A 54 2.40 -1.68 15.07
N ARG A 55 3.68 -1.39 15.28
CA ARG A 55 4.73 -2.41 15.33
C ARG A 55 4.52 -3.36 16.50
N THR A 56 4.48 -4.67 16.21
CA THR A 56 4.37 -5.73 17.23
C THR A 56 5.69 -6.42 17.56
N GLY A 57 6.74 -6.21 16.75
CA GLY A 57 8.08 -6.74 16.99
C GLY A 57 9.11 -6.25 15.97
N VAL A 58 10.39 -6.25 16.36
CA VAL A 58 11.52 -5.95 15.47
C VAL A 58 12.76 -6.69 15.96
N VAL A 59 13.52 -7.27 15.03
CA VAL A 59 14.85 -7.86 15.29
C VAL A 59 15.83 -7.18 14.35
N ARG A 60 16.97 -6.72 14.88
CA ARG A 60 18.03 -6.07 14.11
C ARG A 60 19.30 -6.90 14.21
N TYR A 61 19.91 -7.16 13.07
CA TYR A 61 21.18 -7.87 12.98
C TYR A 61 22.30 -6.83 12.76
N PRO A 62 23.46 -7.03 13.40
CA PRO A 62 24.63 -6.17 13.21
C PRO A 62 25.21 -6.28 11.78
#